data_AF-A0A665XDR6-F1
#
_entry.id   AF-A0A665XDR6-F1
#
_cell.length_a   1.000
_cell.length_b   1.000
_cell.length_c   1.000
_cell.angle_alpha   90.00
_cell.angle_beta   90.00
_cell.angle_gamma   90.00
#
_symmetry.space_group_name_H-M   'P 1'
#
loop_
_entity.id
_entity.type
_entity.pdbx_description
1 polymer ?
#
loop_
_entity_poly.entity_id
_entity_poly.type
_entity_poly.pdbx_seq_one_letter_code
_entity_poly.pdbx_strand_id
1 'polypeptide(L)'
;QFGNIYWDISNISFRSPKMDLETSLKECSTALDLFLNNRFSDALALLKPWLSMYHSMGYSSILVMQAGMTFEPKDVDAAMTSLRESLQTCQRFRRKTGIVETLTNLWYRQPAERLTEDEMHAELCYAEVLLQKAALTFLDESIIGFIKGGMRIRSSYQIFKDCQAMVTAAENTEQQKSTHIHFRGGVNMGIGSFNLILSLLPSRVLRLMEILGFSGDRELGLSQLREGAADKNLRSILSTLTLLMFHLYITVILGTGNGNLTESEALLESYTEKFPNGALILFYNARIALLKGNFRFVSIYDV
;
A
#
# COMPACT_ATOMS: atom_id res chain seq x y z
N GLN A 1 4.75 44.32 -45.36
CA GLN A 1 4.09 43.01 -45.20
C GLN A 1 5.00 42.11 -44.40
N PHE A 2 4.85 42.11 -43.08
CA PHE A 2 5.48 41.13 -42.19
C PHE A 2 4.36 40.60 -41.30
N GLY A 3 3.87 39.40 -41.61
CA GLY A 3 2.82 38.74 -40.86
C GLY A 3 3.41 38.05 -39.64
N ASN A 4 3.05 38.55 -38.45
CA ASN A 4 3.24 37.85 -37.19
C ASN A 4 2.35 36.58 -37.17
N ILE A 5 2.96 35.41 -37.08
CA ILE A 5 2.27 34.19 -36.64
C ILE A 5 2.76 33.91 -35.22
N TYR A 6 2.01 34.47 -34.26
CA TYR A 6 2.06 33.99 -32.87
C TYR A 6 1.33 32.66 -32.84
N TRP A 7 2.03 31.58 -32.50
CA TRP A 7 1.39 30.33 -32.11
C TRP A 7 0.78 30.54 -30.73
N ASP A 8 -0.54 30.68 -30.70
CA ASP A 8 -1.33 30.73 -29.48
C ASP A 8 -1.35 29.33 -28.84
N ILE A 9 -0.43 29.09 -27.90
CA ILE A 9 -0.29 27.82 -27.17
C ILE A 9 -1.36 27.69 -26.07
N SER A 10 -2.32 28.63 -25.96
CA SER A 10 -3.27 28.66 -24.84
C SER A 10 -4.45 27.68 -24.94
N ASN A 11 -4.59 26.87 -26.00
CA ASN A 11 -5.78 26.01 -26.18
C ASN A 11 -5.55 24.55 -26.60
N ILE A 12 -4.33 24.02 -26.51
CA ILE A 12 -4.14 22.56 -26.60
C ILE A 12 -4.28 21.98 -25.20
N SER A 13 -5.53 21.85 -24.73
CA SER A 13 -5.85 20.88 -23.70
C SER A 13 -5.57 19.50 -24.29
N PHE A 14 -4.35 19.01 -24.08
CA PHE A 14 -4.03 17.60 -24.29
C PHE A 14 -4.84 16.83 -23.23
N ARG A 15 -6.13 16.59 -23.52
CA ARG A 15 -6.92 15.60 -22.81
C ARG A 15 -6.26 14.26 -23.14
N SER A 16 -5.25 13.90 -22.36
CA SER A 16 -4.81 12.52 -22.27
C SER A 16 -6.07 11.67 -22.12
N PRO A 17 -6.26 10.60 -22.92
CA PRO A 17 -7.39 9.71 -22.70
C PRO A 17 -7.38 9.31 -21.22
N LYS A 18 -8.51 9.53 -20.54
CA LYS A 18 -8.66 9.16 -19.13
C LYS A 18 -8.48 7.65 -19.08
N MET A 19 -7.36 7.21 -18.48
CA MET A 19 -7.05 5.80 -18.33
C MET A 19 -8.11 5.14 -17.45
N ASP A 20 -8.64 4.01 -17.89
CA ASP A 20 -9.61 3.25 -17.11
C ASP A 20 -8.92 2.47 -15.97
N LEU A 21 -9.72 2.11 -14.97
CA LEU A 21 -9.25 1.47 -13.75
C LEU A 21 -8.57 0.12 -14.02
N GLU A 22 -9.14 -0.71 -14.88
CA GLU A 22 -8.65 -2.06 -15.17
C GLU A 22 -7.29 -2.00 -15.89
N THR A 23 -7.16 -1.16 -16.90
CA THR A 23 -5.88 -0.91 -17.57
C THR A 23 -4.85 -0.42 -16.56
N SER A 24 -5.21 0.50 -15.67
CA SER A 24 -4.27 1.03 -14.68
C SER A 24 -3.80 0.00 -13.66
N LEU A 25 -4.67 -0.92 -13.23
CA LEU A 25 -4.32 -2.03 -12.35
C LEU A 25 -3.39 -3.02 -13.05
N LYS A 26 -3.64 -3.31 -14.33
CA LYS A 26 -2.82 -4.21 -15.15
C LYS A 26 -1.42 -3.66 -15.40
N GLU A 27 -1.30 -2.38 -15.77
CA GLU A 27 -0.01 -1.71 -15.93
C GLU A 27 0.75 -1.64 -14.60
N CYS A 28 0.07 -1.32 -13.50
CA CYS A 28 0.70 -1.32 -12.18
C CYS A 28 1.14 -2.72 -11.72
N SER A 29 0.39 -3.78 -12.06
CA SER A 29 0.79 -5.17 -11.83
C SER A 29 2.03 -5.54 -12.65
N THR A 30 2.12 -5.05 -13.89
CA THR A 30 3.29 -5.25 -14.75
C THR A 30 4.51 -4.51 -14.18
N ALA A 31 4.33 -3.29 -13.69
CA ALA A 31 5.39 -2.55 -13.02
C ALA A 31 5.87 -3.25 -11.74
N LEU A 32 4.96 -3.86 -10.97
CA LEU A 32 5.31 -4.66 -9.81
C LEU A 32 6.13 -5.90 -10.20
N ASP A 33 5.77 -6.59 -11.28
CA ASP A 33 6.55 -7.73 -11.78
C ASP A 33 7.96 -7.32 -12.24
N LEU A 34 8.11 -6.14 -12.85
CA LEU A 34 9.42 -5.56 -13.18
C LEU A 34 10.21 -5.24 -11.92
N PHE A 35 9.56 -4.62 -10.93
CA PHE A 35 10.14 -4.29 -9.64
C PHE A 35 10.67 -5.53 -8.90
N LEU A 36 9.87 -6.61 -8.82
CA LEU A 36 10.26 -7.86 -8.16
C LEU A 36 11.39 -8.60 -8.89
N ASN A 37 11.58 -8.31 -10.19
CA ASN A 37 12.72 -8.76 -10.99
C ASN A 37 13.92 -7.78 -10.98
N ASN A 38 13.97 -6.86 -10.01
CA ASN A 38 15.04 -5.84 -9.87
C ASN A 38 15.14 -4.85 -11.05
N ARG A 39 14.15 -4.78 -11.93
CA ARG A 39 14.09 -3.85 -13.07
C ARG A 39 13.43 -2.52 -12.66
N PHE A 40 13.98 -1.87 -11.63
CA PHE A 40 13.40 -0.67 -11.02
C PHE A 40 13.21 0.48 -11.99
N SER A 41 14.20 0.73 -12.86
CA SER A 41 14.12 1.80 -13.87
C SER A 41 12.99 1.58 -14.86
N ASP A 42 12.79 0.33 -15.30
CA ASP A 42 11.72 -0.02 -16.24
C ASP A 42 10.35 0.07 -15.58
N ALA A 43 10.23 -0.34 -14.31
CA ALA A 43 9.01 -0.17 -13.53
C ALA A 43 8.65 1.32 -13.39
N LEU A 44 9.61 2.18 -13.05
CA LEU A 44 9.40 3.62 -12.93
C LEU A 44 9.05 4.28 -14.28
N ALA A 45 9.69 3.83 -15.36
CA ALA A 45 9.40 4.31 -16.71
C ALA A 45 7.99 3.95 -17.15
N LEU A 46 7.55 2.71 -16.89
CA LEU A 46 6.19 2.26 -17.19
C LEU A 46 5.14 3.06 -16.41
N LEU A 47 5.45 3.44 -15.16
CA LEU A 47 4.52 4.19 -14.33
C LEU A 47 4.46 5.69 -14.65
N LYS A 48 5.33 6.19 -15.55
CA LYS A 48 5.34 7.58 -16.01
C LYS A 48 4.80 7.71 -17.44
N PRO A 49 4.00 8.77 -17.74
CA PRO A 49 3.46 9.78 -16.82
C PRO A 49 2.36 9.22 -15.90
N TRP A 50 2.10 9.86 -14.75
CA TRP A 50 1.07 9.39 -13.81
C TRP A 50 -0.35 9.66 -14.33
N LEU A 51 -0.86 8.72 -15.13
CA LEU A 51 -2.16 8.85 -15.80
C LEU A 51 -3.35 8.45 -14.91
N SER A 52 -3.09 7.78 -13.78
CA SER A 52 -4.12 7.31 -12.85
C SER A 52 -3.67 7.34 -11.38
N MET A 53 -4.61 7.08 -10.45
CA MET A 53 -4.31 6.93 -9.02
C MET A 53 -3.30 5.80 -8.75
N TYR A 54 -3.39 4.69 -9.49
CA TYR A 54 -2.49 3.55 -9.36
C TYR A 54 -1.09 3.83 -9.89
N HIS A 55 -0.98 4.52 -11.03
CA HIS A 55 0.31 4.94 -11.57
C HIS A 55 1.05 5.86 -10.60
N SER A 56 0.35 6.87 -10.09
CA SER A 56 0.91 7.82 -9.13
C SER A 56 1.34 7.11 -7.84
N MET A 57 0.45 6.30 -7.24
CA MET A 57 0.72 5.57 -6.01
C MET A 57 1.88 4.57 -6.18
N GLY A 58 1.86 3.76 -7.24
CA GLY A 58 2.91 2.79 -7.53
C GLY A 58 4.26 3.46 -7.71
N TYR A 59 4.31 4.56 -8.47
CA TYR A 59 5.55 5.30 -8.69
C TYR A 59 6.08 5.88 -7.38
N SER A 60 5.23 6.52 -6.56
CA SER A 60 5.64 7.03 -5.26
C SER A 60 6.09 5.92 -4.30
N SER A 61 5.48 4.74 -4.37
CA SER A 61 5.85 3.59 -3.55
C SER A 61 7.26 3.10 -3.82
N ILE A 62 7.67 3.04 -5.10
CA ILE A 62 9.03 2.66 -5.48
C ILE A 62 10.04 3.70 -4.96
N LEU A 63 9.75 5.00 -5.11
CA LEU A 63 10.63 6.05 -4.57
C LEU A 63 10.73 5.99 -3.04
N VAL A 64 9.66 5.67 -2.33
CA VAL A 64 9.67 5.49 -0.87
C VAL A 64 10.60 4.35 -0.47
N MET A 65 10.56 3.24 -1.19
CA MET A 65 11.47 2.13 -0.93
C MET A 65 12.93 2.53 -1.20
N GLN A 66 13.20 3.26 -2.30
CA GLN A 66 14.54 3.80 -2.56
C GLN A 66 15.02 4.71 -1.42
N ALA A 67 14.19 5.68 -1.01
CA ALA A 67 14.50 6.59 0.08
C ALA A 67 14.76 5.85 1.42
N GLY A 68 13.97 4.81 1.71
CA GLY A 68 14.15 3.98 2.91
C GLY A 68 15.35 3.05 2.86
N MET A 69 15.90 2.75 1.68
CA MET A 69 17.10 1.93 1.53
C MET A 69 18.38 2.77 1.53
N THR A 70 18.37 3.92 0.85
CA THR A 70 19.55 4.79 0.72
C THR A 70 19.72 5.73 1.91
N PHE A 71 18.60 6.10 2.57
CA PHE A 71 18.55 7.16 3.58
C PHE A 71 19.18 8.49 3.11
N GLU A 72 19.30 8.70 1.79
CA GLU A 72 19.88 9.91 1.24
C GLU A 72 18.83 11.04 1.22
N PRO A 73 19.15 12.26 1.72
CA PRO A 73 18.18 13.35 1.81
C PRO A 73 17.50 13.68 0.47
N LYS A 74 18.25 13.63 -0.64
CA LYS A 74 17.72 13.87 -1.98
C LYS A 74 16.63 12.87 -2.38
N ASP A 75 16.77 11.61 -1.97
CA ASP A 75 15.83 10.54 -2.32
C ASP A 75 14.59 10.64 -1.45
N VAL A 76 14.77 10.97 -0.16
CA VAL A 76 13.67 11.26 0.78
C VAL A 76 12.84 12.44 0.29
N ASP A 77 13.47 13.53 -0.15
CA ASP A 77 12.77 14.71 -0.68
C ASP A 77 12.01 14.42 -1.98
N ALA A 78 12.61 13.64 -2.88
CA ALA A 78 11.97 13.19 -4.11
C ALA A 78 10.75 12.31 -3.82
N ALA A 79 10.88 11.35 -2.90
CA ALA A 79 9.77 10.49 -2.47
C ALA A 79 8.66 11.30 -1.78
N MET A 80 9.00 12.22 -0.88
CA MET A 80 8.02 13.09 -0.21
C MET A 80 7.27 14.01 -1.17
N THR A 81 7.93 14.51 -2.21
CA THR A 81 7.30 15.31 -3.26
C THR A 81 6.33 14.45 -4.07
N SER A 82 6.79 13.29 -4.54
CA SER A 82 5.97 12.33 -5.27
C SER A 82 4.74 11.87 -4.47
N LEU A 83 4.88 11.59 -3.17
CA LEU A 83 3.76 11.26 -2.28
C LEU A 83 2.75 12.41 -2.13
N ARG A 84 3.19 13.68 -2.09
CA ARG A 84 2.28 14.83 -2.06
C ARG A 84 1.45 14.89 -3.34
N GLU A 85 2.08 14.69 -4.49
CA GLU A 85 1.42 14.68 -5.79
C GLU A 85 0.46 13.48 -5.92
N SER A 86 0.85 12.29 -5.45
CA SER A 86 -0.01 11.11 -5.39
C SER A 86 -1.25 11.30 -4.53
N LEU A 87 -1.14 11.96 -3.37
CA LEU A 87 -2.31 12.31 -2.56
C LEU A 87 -3.25 13.25 -3.32
N GLN A 88 -2.71 14.26 -4.02
CA GLN A 88 -3.53 15.17 -4.83
C GLN A 88 -4.22 14.44 -5.99
N THR A 89 -3.50 13.53 -6.66
CA THR A 89 -4.07 12.69 -7.72
C THR A 89 -5.21 11.84 -7.17
N CYS A 90 -5.00 11.09 -6.09
CA CYS A 90 -6.05 10.27 -5.47
C CYS A 90 -7.25 11.13 -5.05
N GLN A 91 -7.02 12.30 -4.45
CA GLN A 91 -8.08 13.22 -4.02
C GLN A 91 -8.99 13.70 -5.16
N ARG A 92 -8.50 13.72 -6.41
CA ARG A 92 -9.34 14.06 -7.59
C ARG A 92 -10.34 12.96 -7.95
N PHE A 93 -10.02 11.71 -7.61
CA PHE A 93 -10.87 10.54 -7.85
C PHE A 93 -11.72 10.16 -6.64
N ARG A 94 -11.33 10.56 -5.42
CA ARG A 94 -12.14 10.37 -4.22
C ARG A 94 -13.47 11.10 -4.32
N ARG A 95 -14.48 10.57 -3.61
CA ARG A 95 -15.80 11.20 -3.51
C ARG A 95 -15.64 12.63 -3.00
N LYS A 96 -16.19 13.60 -3.74
CA LYS A 96 -16.27 14.98 -3.30
C LYS A 96 -17.47 15.12 -2.36
N THR A 97 -17.29 14.79 -1.09
CA THR A 97 -18.35 15.07 -0.10
C THR A 97 -18.59 16.58 -0.07
N GLY A 98 -19.77 17.01 -0.50
CA GLY A 98 -20.15 18.42 -0.38
C GLY A 98 -20.23 18.82 1.10
N ILE A 99 -19.91 20.08 1.44
CA ILE A 99 -20.09 20.61 2.81
C ILE A 99 -21.54 20.40 3.29
N VAL A 100 -22.50 20.49 2.38
CA VAL A 100 -23.94 20.26 2.62
C VAL A 100 -24.24 18.79 2.96
N GLU A 101 -23.55 17.85 2.30
CA GLU A 101 -23.74 16.40 2.46
C GLU A 101 -23.13 15.86 3.76
N THR A 102 -22.11 16.55 4.27
CA THR A 102 -21.50 16.25 5.58
C THR A 102 -22.42 16.66 6.73
N LEU A 103 -23.17 17.76 6.57
CA LEU A 103 -24.16 18.22 7.55
C LEU A 103 -25.42 17.35 7.55
N THR A 104 -25.85 16.83 6.40
CA THR A 104 -27.00 15.92 6.32
C THR A 104 -26.69 14.52 6.84
N ASN A 105 -25.51 13.97 6.57
CA ASN A 105 -25.10 12.64 7.09
C ASN A 105 -24.89 12.62 8.62
N LEU A 106 -24.62 13.77 9.23
CA LEU A 106 -24.54 13.91 10.70
C LEU A 106 -25.94 13.84 11.36
N TRP A 107 -27.00 14.20 10.64
CA TRP A 107 -28.37 14.29 11.17
C TRP A 107 -29.27 13.14 10.72
N TYR A 108 -29.01 12.56 9.56
CA TYR A 108 -29.67 11.36 9.04
C TYR A 108 -28.59 10.40 8.54
N ARG A 109 -28.44 9.24 9.19
CA ARG A 109 -27.72 8.09 8.65
C ARG A 109 -28.47 7.58 7.41
N GLN A 110 -28.26 8.22 6.27
CA GLN A 110 -28.74 7.71 4.99
C GLN A 110 -27.94 6.46 4.61
N PRO A 111 -28.55 5.50 3.89
CA PRO A 111 -27.85 4.34 3.39
C PRO A 111 -26.69 4.82 2.52
N ALA A 112 -25.52 4.18 2.63
CA ALA A 112 -24.38 4.49 1.79
C ALA A 112 -24.81 4.53 0.32
N GLU A 113 -24.90 5.73 -0.27
CA GLU A 113 -25.01 5.87 -1.72
C GLU A 113 -23.83 5.11 -2.33
N ARG A 114 -24.15 4.21 -3.27
CA ARG A 114 -23.17 3.29 -3.88
C ARG A 114 -22.03 4.11 -4.49
N LEU A 115 -20.86 4.06 -3.85
CA LEU A 115 -19.62 4.60 -4.40
C LEU A 115 -19.30 3.92 -5.73
N THR A 116 -18.73 4.69 -6.64
CA THR A 116 -18.15 4.11 -7.86
C THR A 116 -16.87 3.34 -7.53
N GLU A 117 -16.48 2.39 -8.38
CA GLU A 117 -15.24 1.63 -8.17
C GLU A 117 -14.00 2.53 -8.16
N ASP A 118 -13.98 3.53 -9.05
CA ASP A 118 -12.91 4.54 -9.07
C ASP A 118 -12.79 5.23 -7.70
N GLU A 119 -13.90 5.60 -7.07
CA GLU A 119 -13.91 6.24 -5.75
C GLU A 119 -13.45 5.27 -4.65
N MET A 120 -13.91 4.01 -4.66
CA MET A 120 -13.48 2.99 -3.71
C MET A 120 -11.96 2.78 -3.78
N HIS A 121 -11.43 2.58 -4.99
CA HIS A 121 -10.00 2.39 -5.19
C HIS A 121 -9.20 3.66 -4.86
N ALA A 122 -9.77 4.86 -5.06
CA ALA A 122 -9.13 6.11 -4.68
C ALA A 122 -9.04 6.29 -3.16
N GLU A 123 -10.06 5.88 -2.39
CA GLU A 123 -10.01 5.84 -0.93
C GLU A 123 -8.87 4.92 -0.45
N LEU A 124 -8.80 3.71 -1.00
CA LEU A 124 -7.75 2.73 -0.68
C LEU A 124 -6.34 3.28 -1.00
N CYS A 125 -6.13 3.78 -2.23
CA CYS A 125 -4.84 4.33 -2.63
C CYS A 125 -4.44 5.53 -1.76
N TYR A 126 -5.39 6.40 -1.42
CA TYR A 126 -5.13 7.54 -0.56
C TYR A 126 -4.69 7.12 0.85
N ALA A 127 -5.33 6.10 1.43
CA ALA A 127 -4.96 5.55 2.74
C ALA A 127 -3.53 4.97 2.74
N GLU A 128 -3.11 4.32 1.67
CA GLU A 128 -1.76 3.77 1.53
C GLU A 128 -0.70 4.85 1.37
N VAL A 129 -0.96 5.84 0.52
CA VAL A 129 -0.04 6.97 0.33
C VAL A 129 0.11 7.77 1.64
N LEU A 130 -0.95 7.87 2.45
CA LEU A 130 -0.86 8.46 3.79
C LEU A 130 0.10 7.69 4.71
N LEU A 131 0.07 6.35 4.69
CA LEU A 131 0.98 5.51 5.47
C LEU A 131 2.43 5.69 5.03
N GLN A 132 2.69 5.63 3.72
CA GLN A 132 4.03 5.82 3.18
C GLN A 132 4.59 7.20 3.54
N LYS A 133 3.76 8.23 3.46
CA LYS A 133 4.13 9.59 3.87
C LYS A 133 4.35 9.72 5.37
N ALA A 134 3.55 9.03 6.19
CA ALA A 134 3.75 9.00 7.63
C ALA A 134 5.11 8.37 7.98
N ALA A 135 5.43 7.23 7.34
CA ALA A 135 6.70 6.54 7.53
C ALA A 135 7.91 7.46 7.24
N LEU A 136 7.93 8.12 6.08
CA LEU A 136 9.02 9.06 5.76
C LEU A 136 9.05 10.30 6.66
N THR A 137 7.90 10.73 7.20
CA THR A 137 7.86 11.88 8.13
C THR A 137 8.58 11.56 9.45
N PHE A 138 8.62 10.30 9.87
CA PHE A 138 9.34 9.92 11.10
C PHE A 138 10.86 9.99 10.96
N LEU A 139 11.39 10.09 9.73
CA LEU A 139 12.82 10.30 9.50
C LEU A 139 13.28 11.72 9.86
N ASP A 140 12.36 12.69 9.95
CA ASP A 140 12.66 14.10 10.28
C ASP A 140 13.01 14.31 11.77
N GLU A 141 12.93 13.26 12.62
CA GLU A 141 13.19 13.23 14.07
C GLU A 141 12.52 14.34 14.92
N SER A 142 11.69 15.17 14.30
CA SER A 142 11.07 16.34 14.91
C SER A 142 9.78 15.98 15.62
N ILE A 143 9.50 16.61 16.77
CA ILE A 143 8.24 16.42 17.52
C ILE A 143 7.01 16.72 16.62
N ILE A 144 7.12 17.75 15.79
CA ILE A 144 6.08 18.11 14.81
C ILE A 144 5.92 17.01 13.76
N GLY A 145 7.03 16.40 13.30
CA GLY A 145 7.05 15.24 12.43
C GLY A 145 6.30 14.06 13.05
N PHE A 146 6.60 13.72 14.32
CA PHE A 146 5.91 12.65 15.04
C PHE A 146 4.40 12.87 15.14
N ILE A 147 3.96 14.08 15.51
CA ILE A 147 2.53 14.42 15.59
C ILE A 147 1.86 14.30 14.22
N LYS A 148 2.47 14.86 13.17
CA LYS A 148 1.94 14.77 11.80
C LYS A 148 1.90 13.33 11.29
N GLY A 149 2.92 12.53 11.57
CA GLY A 149 2.97 11.11 11.24
C GLY A 149 1.83 10.34 11.91
N GLY A 150 1.66 10.49 13.22
CA GLY A 150 0.59 9.85 13.98
C GLY A 150 -0.82 10.23 13.49
N MET A 151 -1.07 11.51 13.18
CA MET A 151 -2.36 11.93 12.60
C MET A 151 -2.65 11.27 11.25
N ARG A 152 -1.63 11.13 10.38
CA ARG A 152 -1.80 10.46 9.08
C ARG A 152 -2.07 8.97 9.22
N ILE A 153 -1.41 8.30 10.17
CA ILE A 153 -1.68 6.89 10.49
C ILE A 153 -3.13 6.73 10.93
N ARG A 154 -3.62 7.62 11.82
CA ARG A 154 -5.03 7.61 12.24
C ARG A 154 -5.99 7.81 11.09
N SER A 155 -5.76 8.82 10.24
CA SER A 155 -6.61 9.06 9.07
C SER A 155 -6.61 7.87 8.11
N SER A 156 -5.44 7.25 7.87
CA SER A 156 -5.34 6.04 7.05
C SER A 156 -6.15 4.89 7.65
N TYR A 157 -6.00 4.62 8.95
CA TYR A 157 -6.73 3.55 9.62
C TYR A 157 -8.25 3.71 9.51
N GLN A 158 -8.76 4.94 9.69
CA GLN A 158 -10.19 5.23 9.54
C GLN A 158 -10.67 4.96 8.11
N ILE A 159 -9.92 5.41 7.09
CA ILE A 159 -10.28 5.16 5.69
C ILE A 159 -10.26 3.65 5.39
N PHE A 160 -9.29 2.90 5.91
CA PHE A 160 -9.29 1.44 5.76
C PHE A 160 -10.51 0.80 6.41
N LYS A 161 -10.95 1.26 7.59
CA LYS A 161 -12.17 0.76 8.26
C LYS A 161 -13.41 1.04 7.43
N ASP A 162 -13.50 2.21 6.81
CA ASP A 162 -14.57 2.55 5.87
C ASP A 162 -14.52 1.63 4.63
N CYS A 163 -13.32 1.38 4.08
CA CYS A 163 -13.13 0.44 2.98
C CYS A 163 -13.51 -1.01 3.34
N GLN A 164 -13.24 -1.45 4.57
CA GLN A 164 -13.69 -2.76 5.06
C GLN A 164 -15.22 -2.86 5.08
N ALA A 165 -15.91 -1.82 5.54
CA ALA A 165 -17.38 -1.78 5.48
C ALA A 165 -17.89 -1.83 4.02
N MET A 166 -17.18 -1.21 3.08
CA MET A 166 -17.51 -1.28 1.65
C MET A 166 -17.37 -2.69 1.07
N VAL A 167 -16.31 -3.44 1.43
CA VAL A 167 -16.15 -4.84 1.01
C VAL A 167 -17.33 -5.69 1.49
N THR A 168 -17.68 -5.60 2.78
CA THR A 168 -18.81 -6.34 3.35
C THR A 168 -20.15 -5.97 2.69
N ALA A 169 -20.34 -4.71 2.34
CA ALA A 169 -21.55 -4.28 1.62
C ALA A 169 -21.59 -4.84 0.18
N ALA A 170 -20.44 -4.91 -0.50
CA ALA A 170 -20.33 -5.39 -1.87
C ALA A 170 -20.49 -6.92 -1.99
N GLU A 171 -20.06 -7.70 -0.99
CA GLU A 171 -20.25 -9.17 -0.95
C GLU A 171 -21.72 -9.60 -0.98
N ASN A 172 -22.62 -8.71 -0.55
CA ASN A 172 -24.07 -8.94 -0.59
C ASN A 172 -24.70 -8.64 -1.96
N THR A 173 -23.91 -8.33 -3.00
CA THR A 173 -24.40 -7.98 -4.35
C THR A 173 -23.91 -9.00 -5.39
N GLU A 174 -24.83 -9.55 -6.20
CA GLU A 174 -24.58 -10.67 -7.14
C GLU A 174 -23.63 -10.38 -8.34
N GLN A 175 -23.12 -9.14 -8.49
CA GLN A 175 -22.27 -8.74 -9.61
C GLN A 175 -20.92 -8.22 -9.10
N GLN A 176 -19.99 -9.13 -8.86
CA GLN A 176 -18.62 -8.80 -8.49
C GLN A 176 -17.77 -8.59 -9.75
N LYS A 177 -17.31 -7.36 -9.97
CA LYS A 177 -16.46 -6.98 -11.10
C LYS A 177 -15.00 -7.43 -10.90
N SER A 178 -14.23 -7.54 -11.99
CA SER A 178 -12.84 -8.02 -12.00
C SER A 178 -11.91 -7.18 -11.09
N THR A 179 -12.18 -5.90 -10.96
CA THR A 179 -11.45 -4.91 -10.15
C THR A 179 -11.63 -5.10 -8.65
N HIS A 180 -12.74 -5.70 -8.20
CA HIS A 180 -13.06 -5.86 -6.77
C HIS A 180 -12.02 -6.72 -6.03
N ILE A 181 -11.41 -7.71 -6.70
CA ILE A 181 -10.35 -8.53 -6.10
C ILE A 181 -9.14 -7.68 -5.66
N HIS A 182 -8.81 -6.63 -6.43
CA HIS A 182 -7.72 -5.72 -6.12
C HIS A 182 -8.06 -4.80 -4.95
N PHE A 183 -9.32 -4.36 -4.86
CA PHE A 183 -9.80 -3.59 -3.72
C PHE A 183 -9.81 -4.42 -2.44
N ARG A 184 -10.48 -5.59 -2.45
CA ARG A 184 -10.55 -6.51 -1.29
C ARG A 184 -9.17 -6.91 -0.82
N GLY A 185 -8.28 -7.29 -1.75
CA GLY A 185 -6.90 -7.64 -1.43
C GLY A 185 -6.15 -6.51 -0.71
N GLY A 186 -6.36 -5.26 -1.12
CA GLY A 186 -5.74 -4.12 -0.45
C GLY A 186 -6.36 -3.75 0.89
N VAL A 187 -7.68 -3.90 1.03
CA VAL A 187 -8.34 -3.72 2.33
C VAL A 187 -7.86 -4.77 3.33
N ASN A 188 -7.77 -6.03 2.92
CA ASN A 188 -7.25 -7.14 3.72
C ASN A 188 -5.79 -6.91 4.12
N MET A 189 -4.95 -6.48 3.18
CA MET A 189 -3.56 -6.10 3.43
C MET A 189 -3.46 -5.00 4.50
N GLY A 190 -4.25 -3.92 4.36
CA GLY A 190 -4.19 -2.76 5.25
C GLY A 190 -4.74 -3.04 6.65
N ILE A 191 -5.99 -3.55 6.76
CA ILE A 191 -6.59 -3.86 8.06
C ILE A 191 -5.83 -4.98 8.77
N GLY A 192 -5.37 -5.99 8.02
CA GLY A 192 -4.55 -7.07 8.55
C GLY A 192 -3.25 -6.53 9.16
N SER A 193 -2.54 -5.66 8.43
CA SER A 193 -1.32 -4.99 8.91
C SER A 193 -1.58 -4.15 10.16
N PHE A 194 -2.64 -3.34 10.18
CA PHE A 194 -2.98 -2.50 11.34
C PHE A 194 -3.27 -3.35 12.58
N ASN A 195 -4.12 -4.36 12.46
CA ASN A 195 -4.48 -5.23 13.57
C ASN A 195 -3.25 -5.97 14.12
N LEU A 196 -2.40 -6.47 13.22
CA LEU A 196 -1.18 -7.14 13.60
C LEU A 196 -0.21 -6.20 14.33
N ILE A 197 0.10 -5.03 13.74
CA ILE A 197 1.03 -4.05 14.33
C ILE A 197 0.52 -3.57 15.69
N LEU A 198 -0.77 -3.23 15.80
CA LEU A 198 -1.37 -2.79 17.05
C LEU A 198 -1.32 -3.88 18.12
N SER A 199 -1.52 -5.16 17.76
CA SER A 199 -1.42 -6.29 18.69
C SER A 199 -0.02 -6.48 19.28
N LEU A 200 1.02 -5.95 18.63
CA LEU A 200 2.41 -6.05 19.07
C LEU A 200 2.81 -4.93 20.02
N LEU A 201 1.98 -3.89 20.17
CA LEU A 201 2.25 -2.80 21.10
C LEU A 201 2.13 -3.29 22.55
N PRO A 202 3.00 -2.81 23.46
CA PRO A 202 2.83 -3.05 24.88
C PRO A 202 1.44 -2.58 25.35
N SER A 203 0.83 -3.30 26.30
CA SER A 203 -0.55 -3.06 26.76
C SER A 203 -0.84 -1.61 27.16
N ARG A 204 0.14 -0.91 27.73
CA ARG A 204 0.02 0.53 28.08
C ARG A 204 -0.11 1.42 26.85
N VAL A 205 0.65 1.14 25.79
CA VAL A 205 0.62 1.90 24.54
C VAL A 205 -0.65 1.56 23.76
N LEU A 206 -1.01 0.27 23.69
CA LEU A 206 -2.26 -0.17 23.05
C LEU A 206 -3.48 0.52 23.66
N ARG A 207 -3.58 0.59 24.99
CA ARG A 207 -4.68 1.29 25.69
C ARG A 207 -4.78 2.77 25.30
N LEU A 208 -3.66 3.44 25.09
CA LEU A 208 -3.65 4.83 24.60
C LEU A 208 -4.14 4.93 23.15
N MET A 209 -3.75 3.98 22.30
CA MET A 209 -4.22 3.91 20.92
C MET A 209 -5.72 3.57 20.85
N GLU A 210 -6.23 2.74 21.76
CA GLU A 210 -7.67 2.42 21.88
C GLU A 210 -8.52 3.64 22.18
N ILE A 211 -8.04 4.53 23.06
CA ILE A 211 -8.70 5.83 23.31
C ILE A 211 -8.78 6.67 22.03
N LEU A 212 -7.81 6.53 21.13
CA LEU A 212 -7.80 7.20 19.83
C LEU A 212 -8.64 6.48 18.76
N GLY A 213 -9.30 5.38 19.11
CA GLY A 213 -10.18 4.60 18.23
C GLY A 213 -9.47 3.51 17.43
N PHE A 214 -8.22 3.17 17.77
CA PHE A 214 -7.53 2.02 17.22
C PHE A 214 -7.92 0.73 17.97
N SER A 215 -7.79 -0.41 17.32
CA SER A 215 -7.97 -1.72 17.98
C SER A 215 -7.04 -2.72 17.31
N GLY A 216 -6.36 -3.54 18.09
CA GLY A 216 -5.44 -4.56 17.57
C GLY A 216 -5.88 -5.96 17.96
N ASP A 217 -6.20 -6.79 16.98
CA ASP A 217 -6.44 -8.22 17.15
C ASP A 217 -5.47 -9.02 16.29
N ARG A 218 -4.58 -9.80 16.93
CA ARG A 218 -3.55 -10.57 16.21
C ARG A 218 -4.15 -11.60 15.27
N GLU A 219 -5.16 -12.35 15.71
CA GLU A 219 -5.70 -13.46 14.92
C GLU A 219 -6.47 -12.93 13.72
N LEU A 220 -7.26 -11.87 13.93
CA LEU A 220 -7.89 -11.15 12.82
C LEU A 220 -6.83 -10.61 11.85
N GLY A 221 -5.76 -10.00 12.39
CA GLY A 221 -4.65 -9.46 11.61
C GLY A 221 -4.01 -10.50 10.69
N LEU A 222 -3.66 -11.66 11.26
CA LEU A 222 -3.08 -12.78 10.52
C LEU A 222 -4.07 -13.37 9.51
N SER A 223 -5.34 -13.55 9.88
CA SER A 223 -6.38 -14.08 8.99
C SER A 223 -6.55 -13.22 7.75
N GLN A 224 -6.67 -11.90 7.92
CA GLN A 224 -6.85 -10.99 6.78
C GLN A 224 -5.61 -10.89 5.91
N LEU A 225 -4.41 -10.90 6.48
CA LEU A 225 -3.19 -10.93 5.68
C LEU A 225 -3.10 -12.22 4.84
N ARG A 226 -3.48 -13.37 5.40
CA ARG A 226 -3.52 -14.65 4.66
C ARG A 226 -4.52 -14.60 3.50
N GLU A 227 -5.73 -14.09 3.74
CA GLU A 227 -6.72 -13.87 2.67
C GLU A 227 -6.19 -12.91 1.60
N GLY A 228 -5.57 -11.81 2.01
CA GLY A 228 -4.95 -10.84 1.10
C GLY A 228 -3.81 -11.43 0.28
N ALA A 229 -3.07 -12.40 0.81
CA ALA A 229 -1.98 -13.11 0.13
C ALA A 229 -2.46 -14.23 -0.81
N ALA A 230 -3.61 -14.85 -0.51
CA ALA A 230 -4.12 -16.02 -1.25
C ALA A 230 -4.61 -15.69 -2.66
N ASP A 231 -5.28 -14.54 -2.83
CA ASP A 231 -5.84 -14.11 -4.11
C ASP A 231 -4.75 -13.53 -5.03
N LYS A 232 -4.92 -13.63 -6.36
CA LYS A 232 -4.06 -12.94 -7.36
C LYS A 232 -4.47 -11.47 -7.50
N ASN A 233 -4.09 -10.66 -6.52
CA ASN A 233 -4.37 -9.23 -6.50
C ASN A 233 -3.06 -8.41 -6.48
N LEU A 234 -3.18 -7.08 -6.61
CA LEU A 234 -2.01 -6.20 -6.74
C LEU A 234 -1.19 -6.12 -5.45
N ARG A 235 -1.79 -6.42 -4.29
CA ARG A 235 -1.20 -6.26 -2.95
C ARG A 235 -0.90 -7.59 -2.26
N SER A 236 -1.09 -8.72 -2.94
CA SER A 236 -0.81 -10.05 -2.39
C SER A 236 0.63 -10.17 -1.89
N ILE A 237 1.59 -9.66 -2.65
CA ILE A 237 2.99 -9.66 -2.23
C ILE A 237 3.22 -8.82 -0.99
N LEU A 238 2.53 -7.69 -0.82
CA LEU A 238 2.67 -6.87 0.39
C LEU A 238 2.11 -7.60 1.61
N SER A 239 0.98 -8.30 1.46
CA SER A 239 0.44 -9.17 2.52
C SER A 239 1.42 -10.30 2.88
N THR A 240 1.98 -10.97 1.87
CA THR A 240 3.03 -11.99 2.04
C THR A 240 4.24 -11.43 2.77
N LEU A 241 4.77 -10.28 2.35
CA LEU A 241 5.93 -9.64 2.97
C LEU A 241 5.64 -9.24 4.42
N THR A 242 4.44 -8.76 4.75
CA THR A 242 4.04 -8.47 6.13
C THR A 242 4.01 -9.73 7.01
N LEU A 243 3.45 -10.84 6.50
CA LEU A 243 3.47 -12.14 7.19
C LEU A 243 4.90 -12.65 7.41
N LEU A 244 5.75 -12.57 6.38
CA LEU A 244 7.16 -12.97 6.47
C LEU A 244 7.92 -12.10 7.49
N MET A 245 7.73 -10.79 7.48
CA MET A 245 8.32 -9.90 8.49
C MET A 245 7.89 -10.29 9.90
N PHE A 246 6.62 -10.61 10.09
CA PHE A 246 6.12 -11.05 11.39
C PHE A 246 6.78 -12.36 11.84
N HIS A 247 6.73 -13.41 11.01
CA HIS A 247 7.20 -14.74 11.39
C HIS A 247 8.72 -14.89 11.47
N LEU A 248 9.48 -14.13 10.67
CA LEU A 248 10.93 -14.31 10.53
C LEU A 248 11.77 -13.27 11.30
N TYR A 249 11.18 -12.14 11.65
CA TYR A 249 11.88 -11.06 12.34
C TYR A 249 11.19 -10.67 13.64
N ILE A 250 9.91 -10.27 13.59
CA ILE A 250 9.25 -9.71 14.77
C ILE A 250 9.13 -10.74 15.91
N THR A 251 8.72 -11.98 15.62
CA THR A 251 8.64 -13.04 16.64
C THR A 251 10.00 -13.37 17.26
N VAL A 252 11.08 -13.27 16.47
CA VAL A 252 12.46 -13.49 16.92
C VAL A 252 12.92 -12.32 17.81
N ILE A 253 12.72 -11.08 17.37
CA ILE A 253 13.10 -9.87 18.11
C ILE A 253 12.35 -9.79 19.44
N LEU A 254 11.06 -10.11 19.44
CA LEU A 254 10.24 -10.10 20.66
C LEU A 254 10.44 -11.37 21.52
N GLY A 255 11.22 -12.34 21.06
CA GLY A 255 11.49 -13.58 21.79
C GLY A 255 10.23 -14.43 22.04
N THR A 256 9.19 -14.28 21.24
CA THR A 256 7.91 -14.98 21.47
C THR A 256 7.94 -16.44 21.01
N GLY A 257 8.90 -16.82 20.16
CA GLY A 257 9.04 -18.19 19.65
C GLY A 257 7.94 -18.63 18.68
N ASN A 258 6.99 -17.74 18.35
CA ASN A 258 5.80 -18.06 17.56
C ASN A 258 5.99 -17.89 16.03
N GLY A 259 7.23 -18.00 15.54
CA GLY A 259 7.50 -17.95 14.11
C GLY A 259 6.98 -19.20 13.40
N ASN A 260 6.37 -19.04 12.22
CA ASN A 260 5.89 -20.16 11.40
C ASN A 260 6.73 -20.29 10.12
N LEU A 261 7.79 -21.10 10.18
CA LEU A 261 8.70 -21.29 9.05
C LEU A 261 8.05 -22.05 7.89
N THR A 262 7.19 -23.04 8.19
CA THR A 262 6.47 -23.82 7.18
C THR A 262 5.54 -22.93 6.36
N GLU A 263 4.78 -22.06 7.04
CA GLU A 263 3.93 -21.08 6.37
C GLU A 263 4.77 -20.07 5.58
N SER A 264 5.90 -19.63 6.13
CA SER A 264 6.81 -18.68 5.45
C SER A 264 7.34 -19.24 4.12
N GLU A 265 7.67 -20.52 4.06
CA GLU A 265 8.08 -21.19 2.81
C GLU A 265 6.94 -21.28 1.81
N ALA A 266 5.77 -21.75 2.25
CA ALA A 266 4.60 -21.89 1.39
C ALA A 266 4.18 -20.54 0.78
N LEU A 267 4.24 -19.46 1.57
CA LEU A 267 3.94 -18.10 1.09
C LEU A 267 4.93 -17.62 0.01
N LEU A 268 6.18 -18.09 0.03
CA LEU A 268 7.25 -17.61 -0.85
C LEU A 268 7.46 -18.50 -2.09
N GLU A 269 6.93 -19.72 -2.10
CA GLU A 269 7.10 -20.71 -3.17
C GLU A 269 6.74 -20.14 -4.55
N SER A 270 5.52 -19.61 -4.71
CA SER A 270 5.05 -19.05 -5.98
C SER A 270 5.89 -17.85 -6.48
N TYR A 271 6.45 -17.07 -5.55
CA TYR A 271 7.32 -15.95 -5.89
C TYR A 271 8.75 -16.40 -6.21
N THR A 272 9.22 -17.51 -5.62
CA THR A 272 10.51 -18.12 -5.95
C THR A 272 10.50 -18.67 -7.37
N GLU A 273 9.41 -19.30 -7.79
CA GLU A 273 9.24 -19.76 -9.18
C GLU A 273 9.15 -18.59 -10.17
N LYS A 274 8.37 -17.56 -9.82
CA LYS A 274 8.11 -16.42 -10.72
C LYS A 274 9.30 -15.45 -10.81
N PHE A 275 10.05 -15.28 -9.72
CA PHE A 275 11.12 -14.30 -9.57
C PHE A 275 12.39 -14.93 -8.94
N PRO A 276 13.01 -15.94 -9.59
CA PRO A 276 14.09 -16.72 -8.99
C PRO A 276 15.33 -15.89 -8.63
N ASN A 277 15.52 -14.74 -9.28
CA ASN A 277 16.65 -13.82 -9.04
C ASN A 277 16.21 -12.51 -8.38
N GLY A 278 14.95 -12.40 -7.95
CA GLY A 278 14.43 -11.18 -7.31
C GLY A 278 15.08 -10.97 -5.95
N ALA A 279 15.66 -9.79 -5.71
CA ALA A 279 16.46 -9.54 -4.50
C ALA A 279 15.63 -9.73 -3.21
N LEU A 280 14.37 -9.30 -3.20
CA LEU A 280 13.45 -9.53 -2.08
C LEU A 280 13.20 -11.03 -1.84
N ILE A 281 13.04 -11.81 -2.90
CA ILE A 281 12.73 -13.23 -2.79
C ILE A 281 13.95 -14.00 -2.27
N LEU A 282 15.12 -13.68 -2.81
CA LEU A 282 16.39 -14.23 -2.33
C LEU A 282 16.64 -13.90 -0.86
N PHE A 283 16.39 -12.65 -0.46
CA PHE A 283 16.53 -12.21 0.93
C PHE A 283 15.67 -13.04 1.90
N TYR A 284 14.38 -13.24 1.61
CA TYR A 284 13.52 -14.03 2.48
C TYR A 284 13.84 -15.53 2.44
N ASN A 285 14.20 -16.09 1.29
CA ASN A 285 14.66 -17.48 1.19
C ASN A 285 15.91 -17.72 2.03
N ALA A 286 16.90 -16.82 1.95
CA ALA A 286 18.10 -16.88 2.77
C ALA A 286 17.77 -16.76 4.26
N ARG A 287 16.83 -15.88 4.63
CA ARG A 287 16.38 -15.74 6.02
C ARG A 287 15.71 -16.99 6.56
N ILE A 288 14.84 -17.62 5.79
CA ILE A 288 14.19 -18.88 6.17
C ILE A 288 15.26 -19.98 6.35
N ALA A 289 16.19 -20.12 5.40
CA ALA A 289 17.26 -21.10 5.49
C ALA A 289 18.13 -20.89 6.73
N LEU A 290 18.46 -19.63 7.05
CA LEU A 290 19.21 -19.28 8.25
C LEU A 290 18.48 -19.72 9.53
N LEU A 291 17.18 -19.45 9.65
CA LEU A 291 16.38 -19.84 10.82
C LEU A 291 16.17 -21.35 10.94
N LYS A 292 16.29 -22.11 9.85
CA LYS A 292 16.33 -23.58 9.86
C LYS A 292 17.69 -24.16 10.22
N GLY A 293 18.75 -23.35 10.32
CA GLY A 293 20.11 -23.82 10.52
C GLY A 293 20.79 -24.34 9.25
N ASN A 294 20.25 -24.03 8.06
CA ASN A 294 20.78 -24.46 6.77
C ASN A 294 21.83 -23.48 6.24
N PHE A 295 22.95 -23.33 6.94
CA PHE A 295 23.99 -22.33 6.64
C PHE A 295 24.69 -22.52 5.28
N ARG A 296 24.69 -23.73 4.71
CA ARG A 296 25.27 -24.01 3.38
C ARG A 296 24.48 -23.38 2.23
N PHE A 297 23.18 -23.15 2.41
CA PHE A 297 22.35 -22.48 1.41
C PHE A 297 22.56 -20.97 1.42
N VAL A 298 22.88 -20.39 2.60
CA VAL A 298 23.11 -18.96 2.78
C VAL A 298 24.38 -18.50 2.05
N SER A 299 25.46 -19.30 2.07
CA SER A 299 26.72 -18.96 1.39
C SER A 299 26.64 -18.93 -0.14
N ILE A 300 25.53 -19.40 -0.74
CA ILE A 300 25.31 -19.33 -2.20
C ILE A 300 24.76 -17.94 -2.59
N TYR A 301 24.15 -17.23 -1.65
CA TYR A 301 23.53 -15.91 -1.85
C TYR A 301 24.30 -14.79 -1.15
N ASP A 302 25.60 -14.97 -0.87
CA ASP A 302 26.44 -13.86 -0.42
C ASP A 302 26.47 -12.79 -1.53
N VAL A 303 25.67 -11.74 -1.31
CA VAL A 303 25.59 -10.49 -2.08
C VAL A 303 26.73 -9.56 -1.63
#